data_AF-A0A1F9AEA5-F1
#
_entry.id   AF-A0A1F9AEA5-F1
#
_cell.length_a   1.000
_cell.length_b   1.000
_cell.length_c   1.000
_cell.angle_alpha   90.00
_cell.angle_beta   90.00
_cell.angle_gamma   90.00
#
_symmetry.space_group_name_H-M   'P 1'
#
loop_
_entity.id
_entity.type
_entity.pdbx_description
1 polymer ?
#
loop_
_entity_poly.entity_id
_entity_poly.type
_entity_poly.pdbx_seq_one_letter_code
_entity_poly.pdbx_strand_id
1 'polypeptide(L)'
;MNKYLITGFSSFVGRYFAEYLEINEKNCLVQGLDIQNQDFRFDHYKNVNISRMYSNIELIGASPRKLLNIFQADLIGCHIITATNDILKKLELIGKDLHEFSLETVKMFRHDALKAGYVL
;
A
#
# COMPACT_ATOMS: atom_id res chain seq x y z
N MET A 1 -28.80 11.32 2.25
CA MET A 1 -27.87 10.58 3.12
C MET A 1 -26.55 10.47 2.38
N ASN A 2 -25.48 11.10 2.88
CA ASN A 2 -24.17 10.99 2.23
C ASN A 2 -23.67 9.56 2.39
N LYS A 3 -23.42 8.87 1.28
CA LYS A 3 -22.80 7.54 1.28
C LYS A 3 -21.29 7.72 1.28
N TYR A 4 -20.63 7.30 2.35
CA TYR A 4 -19.18 7.31 2.47
C TYR A 4 -18.63 5.98 1.97
N LEU A 5 -17.69 6.05 1.04
CA LEU A 5 -16.99 4.89 0.50
C LEU A 5 -15.52 5.04 0.85
N ILE A 6 -15.09 4.29 1.85
CA ILE A 6 -13.71 4.33 2.35
C ILE A 6 -12.90 3.31 1.55
N THR A 7 -11.82 3.75 0.92
CA THR A 7 -10.94 2.84 0.18
C THR A 7 -9.47 3.23 0.29
N GLY A 8 -8.63 2.26 0.68
CA GLY A 8 -7.17 2.39 0.74
C GLY A 8 -6.50 1.77 -0.49
N PHE A 9 -6.83 2.23 -1.69
CA PHE A 9 -6.15 1.78 -2.91
C PHE A 9 -4.80 2.49 -3.11
N SER A 10 -3.87 1.80 -3.76
CA SER A 10 -2.73 2.47 -4.40
C SER A 10 -3.24 3.52 -5.38
N SER A 11 -2.45 4.58 -5.58
CA SER A 11 -2.79 5.71 -6.47
C SER A 11 -3.28 5.30 -7.86
N PHE A 12 -2.78 4.17 -8.39
CA PHE A 12 -3.21 3.60 -9.67
C PHE A 12 -4.64 3.04 -9.63
N VAL A 13 -4.93 2.12 -8.71
CA VAL A 13 -6.27 1.48 -8.62
C VAL A 13 -7.32 2.48 -8.13
N GLY A 14 -6.92 3.38 -7.23
CA GLY A 14 -7.75 4.46 -6.71
C GLY A 14 -8.33 5.35 -7.81
N ARG A 15 -7.52 5.66 -8.83
CA ARG A 15 -7.94 6.44 -9.98
C ARG A 15 -9.03 5.75 -10.80
N TYR A 16 -8.78 4.52 -11.24
CA TYR A 16 -9.77 3.78 -12.05
C TYR A 16 -11.07 3.54 -11.27
N PHE A 17 -10.97 3.39 -9.95
CA PHE A 17 -12.14 3.26 -9.10
C PHE A 17 -12.96 4.56 -9.05
N ALA A 18 -12.31 5.71 -8.86
CA ALA A 18 -12.99 7.01 -8.91
C ALA A 18 -13.61 7.27 -10.30
N GLU A 19 -12.88 6.98 -11.38
CA GLU A 19 -13.39 7.06 -12.76
C GLU A 19 -14.60 6.13 -12.98
N TYR A 20 -14.55 4.89 -12.48
CA TYR A 20 -15.69 3.97 -12.57
C TYR A 20 -16.94 4.50 -11.86
N LEU A 21 -16.78 5.04 -10.65
CA LEU A 21 -17.90 5.62 -9.90
C LEU A 21 -18.50 6.82 -10.61
N GLU A 22 -17.66 7.66 -11.20
CA GLU A 22 -18.08 8.83 -11.98
C GLU A 22 -18.87 8.43 -13.23
N ILE A 23 -18.34 7.50 -14.04
CA ILE A 23 -18.98 6.99 -15.26
C ILE A 23 -20.35 6.36 -14.96
N ASN A 24 -20.53 5.81 -13.76
CA ASN A 24 -21.78 5.20 -13.31
C ASN A 24 -22.66 6.14 -12.46
N GLU A 25 -22.38 7.45 -12.51
CA GLU A 25 -23.15 8.54 -11.87
C GLU A 25 -23.39 8.31 -10.36
N LYS A 26 -22.39 7.75 -9.67
CA LYS A 26 -22.48 7.49 -8.23
C LYS A 26 -22.16 8.74 -7.43
N ASN A 27 -23.17 9.31 -6.80
CA ASN A 27 -23.02 10.38 -5.81
C ASN A 27 -22.43 9.83 -4.50
N CYS A 28 -21.12 9.97 -4.33
CA CYS A 28 -20.41 9.44 -3.17
C CYS A 28 -19.20 10.29 -2.78
N LEU A 29 -18.75 10.07 -1.55
CA LEU A 29 -17.54 10.64 -1.00
C LEU A 29 -16.52 9.52 -0.79
N VAL A 30 -15.39 9.63 -1.48
CA VAL A 30 -14.28 8.69 -1.43
C VAL A 30 -13.20 9.23 -0.51
N GLN A 31 -12.68 8.34 0.35
CA GLN A 31 -11.61 8.66 1.28
C GLN A 31 -10.47 7.67 1.24
N GLY A 32 -9.26 8.12 1.59
CA GLY A 32 -8.10 7.26 1.81
C GLY A 32 -7.34 6.85 0.54
N LEU A 33 -7.58 7.53 -0.58
CA LEU A 33 -6.76 7.32 -1.78
C LEU A 33 -5.33 7.82 -1.52
N ASP A 34 -4.35 7.03 -1.94
CA ASP A 34 -2.95 7.46 -1.99
C ASP A 34 -2.78 8.49 -3.12
N ILE A 35 -2.58 9.75 -2.74
CA ILE A 35 -2.67 10.93 -3.61
C ILE A 35 -1.29 11.42 -4.07
N GLN A 36 -0.24 10.61 -3.94
CA GLN A 36 1.11 11.05 -4.36
C GLN A 36 1.30 11.16 -5.89
N ASN A 37 0.28 10.87 -6.69
CA ASN A 37 0.35 11.02 -8.14
C ASN A 37 0.02 12.46 -8.56
N GLN A 38 1.02 13.17 -9.10
CA GLN A 38 0.92 14.59 -9.49
C GLN A 38 -0.12 14.83 -10.61
N ASP A 39 -0.47 13.79 -11.37
CA ASP A 39 -1.46 13.88 -12.46
C ASP A 39 -2.91 13.67 -12.00
N PHE A 40 -3.16 13.43 -10.71
CA PHE A 40 -4.51 13.22 -10.21
C PHE A 40 -5.23 14.56 -9.96
N ARG A 41 -6.28 14.83 -10.75
CA ARG A 41 -7.09 16.04 -10.64
C ARG A 41 -8.33 15.81 -9.77
N PHE A 42 -8.28 16.29 -8.53
CA PHE A 42 -9.35 16.15 -7.53
C PHE A 42 -10.66 16.83 -7.93
N ASP A 43 -10.57 17.85 -8.76
CA ASP A 43 -11.63 18.72 -9.24
C ASP A 43 -12.25 18.26 -10.57
N HIS A 44 -11.81 17.12 -11.10
CA HIS A 44 -12.27 16.63 -12.41
C HIS A 44 -13.60 15.85 -12.35
N TYR A 45 -13.99 15.37 -11.17
CA TYR A 45 -15.17 14.51 -11.01
C TYR A 45 -16.39 15.33 -10.61
N LYS A 46 -17.52 15.13 -11.30
CA LYS A 46 -18.76 15.86 -11.04
C LYS A 46 -19.57 15.24 -9.90
N ASN A 47 -19.58 13.92 -9.80
CA ASN A 47 -20.42 13.17 -8.87
C ASN A 47 -19.63 12.58 -7.69
N VAL A 48 -18.30 12.41 -7.86
CA VAL A 48 -17.41 11.83 -6.84
C VAL A 48 -16.62 12.92 -6.15
N ASN A 49 -16.79 13.05 -4.84
CA ASN A 49 -15.95 13.93 -4.01
C ASN A 49 -14.82 13.10 -3.40
N ILE A 50 -13.60 13.61 -3.42
CA ILE A 50 -12.44 12.91 -2.84
C ILE A 50 -11.87 13.75 -1.72
N SER A 51 -11.76 13.16 -0.53
CA SER A 51 -11.15 13.79 0.64
C SER A 51 -10.04 12.90 1.18
N ARG A 52 -8.98 13.50 1.71
CA ARG A 52 -7.91 12.73 2.36
C ARG A 52 -8.41 12.06 3.64
N MET A 53 -9.00 12.81 4.57
CA MET A 53 -9.46 12.31 5.87
C MET A 53 -10.59 13.15 6.49
N TYR A 54 -11.43 12.52 7.32
CA TYR A 54 -12.34 13.20 8.26
C TYR A 54 -11.93 12.85 9.69
N SER A 55 -12.06 13.79 10.62
CA SER A 55 -11.64 13.64 12.02
C SER A 55 -12.39 12.55 12.80
N ASN A 56 -13.56 12.12 12.31
CA ASN A 56 -14.41 11.12 12.93
C ASN A 56 -14.42 9.78 12.19
N ILE A 57 -13.49 9.56 11.26
CA ILE A 57 -13.40 8.33 10.45
C ILE A 57 -11.97 7.80 10.47
N GLU A 58 -11.80 6.57 10.94
CA GLU A 58 -10.53 5.85 10.90
C GLU A 58 -10.38 5.08 9.59
N LEU A 59 -9.23 5.20 8.93
CA LEU A 59 -8.93 4.49 7.70
C LEU A 59 -8.27 3.14 8.01
N ILE A 60 -8.84 2.06 7.45
CA ILE A 60 -8.24 0.73 7.47
C ILE A 60 -7.68 0.38 6.10
N GLY A 61 -6.35 0.29 6.00
CA GLY A 61 -5.63 -0.24 4.86
C GLY A 61 -5.58 -1.77 4.90
N ALA A 62 -5.68 -2.43 3.75
CA ALA A 62 -5.68 -3.88 3.69
C ALA A 62 -4.88 -4.44 2.51
N SER A 63 -4.48 -5.70 2.67
CA SER A 63 -3.81 -6.50 1.64
C SER A 63 -2.52 -5.87 1.05
N PRO A 64 -1.60 -5.34 1.87
CA PRO A 64 -0.30 -4.89 1.38
C PRO A 64 0.44 -6.07 0.76
N ARG A 65 1.03 -5.83 -0.41
CA ARG A 65 1.81 -6.84 -1.15
C ARG A 65 3.31 -6.63 -1.01
N LYS A 66 3.72 -5.44 -0.57
CA LYS A 66 5.11 -5.02 -0.40
C LYS A 66 5.27 -4.36 0.97
N LEU A 67 6.47 -4.49 1.57
CA LEU A 67 6.82 -3.78 2.79
C LEU A 67 6.65 -2.25 2.62
N LEU A 68 6.98 -1.72 1.44
CA LEU A 68 6.78 -0.31 1.08
C LEU A 68 5.34 0.17 1.31
N ASN A 69 4.34 -0.70 1.16
CA ASN A 69 2.94 -0.31 1.34
C ASN A 69 2.61 0.06 2.80
N ILE A 70 3.35 -0.46 3.79
CA ILE A 70 3.19 -0.05 5.19
C ILE A 70 3.59 1.41 5.35
N PHE A 71 4.73 1.81 4.78
CA PHE A 71 5.18 3.20 4.82
C PHE A 71 4.26 4.14 4.04
N GLN A 72 3.74 3.70 2.90
CA GLN A 72 2.77 4.48 2.14
C GLN A 72 1.48 4.69 2.94
N ALA A 73 1.00 3.66 3.65
CA ALA A 73 -0.15 3.78 4.52
C ALA A 73 0.09 4.78 5.66
N ASP A 74 1.26 4.76 6.29
CA ASP A 74 1.67 5.74 7.30
C ASP A 74 1.72 7.17 6.73
N LEU A 75 2.33 7.36 5.56
CA LEU A 75 2.44 8.67 4.89
C LEU A 75 1.09 9.31 4.53
N ILE A 76 0.06 8.51 4.29
CA ILE A 76 -1.31 9.02 4.01
C ILE A 76 -2.15 9.17 5.28
N GLY A 77 -1.59 8.89 6.46
CA GLY A 77 -2.28 8.95 7.75
C GLY A 77 -3.21 7.77 8.02
N CYS A 78 -3.04 6.63 7.34
CA CYS A 78 -3.87 5.44 7.56
C CYS A 78 -3.78 5.00 9.04
N HIS A 79 -4.94 4.78 9.68
CA HIS A 79 -5.00 4.54 11.12
C HIS A 79 -4.68 3.10 11.47
N ILE A 80 -5.13 2.15 10.64
CA ILE A 80 -4.95 0.72 10.83
C ILE A 80 -4.51 0.12 9.51
N ILE A 81 -3.49 -0.74 9.52
CA ILE A 81 -3.15 -1.56 8.37
C ILE A 81 -3.18 -3.05 8.74
N THR A 82 -3.86 -3.84 7.91
CA THR A 82 -3.81 -5.30 8.00
C THR A 82 -2.76 -5.83 7.04
N ALA A 83 -1.82 -6.65 7.52
CA ALA A 83 -0.74 -7.21 6.72
C ALA A 83 -0.55 -8.70 7.05
N THR A 84 -0.03 -9.47 6.09
CA THR A 84 0.31 -10.87 6.35
C THR A 84 1.56 -10.95 7.23
N ASN A 85 1.70 -12.05 7.98
CA ASN A 85 2.87 -12.30 8.81
C ASN A 85 4.19 -12.21 8.02
N ASP A 86 4.21 -12.64 6.76
CA ASP A 86 5.40 -12.56 5.91
C ASP A 86 5.79 -11.12 5.55
N ILE A 87 4.83 -10.20 5.45
CA ILE A 87 5.12 -8.77 5.28
C ILE A 87 5.62 -8.19 6.60
N LEU A 88 4.98 -8.52 7.73
CA LEU A 88 5.36 -8.02 9.05
C LEU A 88 6.77 -8.48 9.46
N LYS A 89 7.16 -9.72 9.18
CA LYS A 89 8.52 -10.22 9.43
C LYS A 89 9.61 -9.40 8.71
N LYS A 90 9.29 -8.81 7.55
CA LYS A 90 10.25 -7.97 6.81
C LYS A 90 10.53 -6.64 7.50
N LEU A 91 9.75 -6.24 8.52
CA LEU A 91 10.03 -5.05 9.32
C LEU A 91 11.38 -5.17 10.04
N GLU A 92 11.80 -6.39 10.41
CA GLU A 92 13.10 -6.65 11.04
C GLU A 92 14.29 -6.35 10.12
N LEU A 93 14.06 -6.26 8.81
CA LEU A 93 15.10 -5.90 7.84
C LEU A 93 15.34 -4.39 7.76
N ILE A 94 14.47 -3.57 8.34
CA ILE A 94 14.59 -2.12 8.31
C ILE A 94 15.81 -1.69 9.13
N GLY A 95 16.72 -0.96 8.49
CA GLY A 95 17.95 -0.49 9.13
C GLY A 95 19.01 -1.58 9.34
N LYS A 96 18.79 -2.81 8.83
CA LYS A 96 19.80 -3.87 8.89
C LYS A 96 21.04 -3.46 8.10
N ASP A 97 22.21 -3.77 8.66
CA ASP A 97 23.49 -3.52 7.99
C ASP A 97 23.56 -4.27 6.65
N LEU A 98 23.89 -3.55 5.59
CA LEU A 98 23.88 -4.10 4.24
C LEU A 98 25.01 -5.09 4.00
N HIS A 99 26.14 -4.95 4.71
CA HIS A 99 27.23 -5.91 4.61
C HIS A 99 26.86 -7.24 5.28
N GLU A 100 26.28 -7.20 6.48
CA GLU A 100 25.75 -8.38 7.16
C GLU A 100 24.66 -9.07 6.33
N PHE A 101 23.68 -8.31 5.83
CA PHE A 101 22.59 -8.85 5.03
C PHE A 101 23.09 -9.52 3.74
N SER A 102 24.10 -8.92 3.09
CA SER A 102 24.74 -9.50 1.91
C SER A 102 25.49 -10.79 2.24
N LEU A 103 26.23 -10.82 3.35
CA LEU A 103 26.96 -12.00 3.79
C LEU A 103 26.03 -13.18 4.13
N GLU A 104 24.92 -12.92 4.82
CA GLU A 104 23.88 -13.93 5.08
C GLU A 104 23.31 -14.51 3.78
N THR A 105 23.04 -13.64 2.81
CA THR A 105 22.52 -14.03 1.49
C THR A 105 23.53 -14.93 0.76
N VAL A 106 24.82 -14.60 0.78
CA VAL A 106 25.87 -15.46 0.19
C VAL A 106 25.97 -16.81 0.88
N LYS A 107 25.87 -16.84 2.22
CA LYS A 107 25.85 -18.08 3.00
C LYS A 107 24.65 -18.95 2.63
N MET A 108 23.46 -18.35 2.47
CA MET A 108 22.25 -19.03 2.01
C MET A 108 22.46 -19.65 0.62
N PHE A 109 22.98 -18.90 -0.37
CA PHE A 109 23.27 -19.44 -1.70
C PHE A 109 24.24 -20.62 -1.66
N ARG A 110 25.32 -20.52 -0.88
CA ARG A 110 26.27 -21.63 -0.71
C ARG A 110 25.59 -22.85 -0.12
N HIS A 111 24.76 -22.67 0.90
CA HIS A 111 24.02 -23.76 1.55
C HIS A 111 23.08 -24.48 0.58
N ASP A 112 22.34 -23.71 -0.22
CA ASP A 112 21.42 -24.28 -1.22
C ASP A 112 22.18 -25.03 -2.33
N ALA A 113 23.32 -24.50 -2.78
CA ALA A 113 24.19 -25.18 -3.75
C ALA A 113 24.70 -26.54 -3.22
N LEU A 114 25.20 -26.56 -1.98
CA LEU A 114 25.65 -27.81 -1.33
C LEU A 114 24.50 -28.82 -1.16
N LYS A 115 23.31 -28.36 -0.75
CA LYS A 115 22.12 -29.21 -0.64
C LYS A 115 21.70 -29.82 -1.98
N ALA A 116 21.90 -29.10 -3.08
CA ALA A 116 21.65 -29.58 -4.43
C ALA A 116 22.77 -30.48 -4.99
N GLY A 117 23.84 -30.74 -4.23
CA GLY A 117 24.94 -31.63 -4.61
C GLY A 117 26.03 -30.96 -5.47
N TYR A 118 26.01 -29.63 -5.61
CA TYR A 118 27.12 -28.91 -6.23
C TYR A 118 28.34 -28.92 -5.31
N VAL A 119 29.51 -29.09 -5.92
CA VAL A 119 30.81 -29.03 -5.24
C VAL A 119 31.49 -27.73 -5.67
N LEU A 120 31.84 -26.90 -4.68
CA LEU A 120 32.53 -25.63 -4.82
C LEU A 120 34.03 -25.82 -4.55
#